data_AF-A0A162CY38-F1
#
_entry.id   AF-A0A162CY38-F1
#
_cell.length_a   1.000
_cell.length_b   1.000
_cell.length_c   1.000
_cell.angle_alpha   90.00
_cell.angle_beta   90.00
_cell.angle_gamma   90.00
#
_symmetry.space_group_name_H-M   'P 1'
#
loop_
_entity.id
_entity.type
_entity.pdbx_description
1 polymer ?
#
loop_
_entity_poly.entity_id
_entity_poly.type
_entity_poly.pdbx_seq_one_letter_code
_entity_poly.pdbx_strand_id
1 'polypeptide(L)'
;TFQLNYPREAKSFVKVKQNLHERFHGGDNRKMYFTEFKNCIRNSGESIRDYACRLQKLYSFSYPTEVGKTIDADVLKLRETMLMDGFLGVLKPNLRERMSFKDYRNLNDLVKATEKCAAILNEGKLEKRSVEFVNAISANANAQELRETKNDISELKSVIEQLSQKMRATQLANKSHES
;
A
#
# COMPACT_ATOMS: atom_id res chain seq x y z
N THR A 1 -47.47 -1.41 -0.59
CA THR A 1 -47.32 -2.69 -1.33
C THR A 1 -46.52 -2.41 -2.58
N PHE A 2 -45.28 -2.91 -2.70
CA PHE A 2 -44.46 -2.72 -3.90
C PHE A 2 -45.02 -3.60 -5.02
N GLN A 3 -45.81 -3.03 -5.94
CA GLN A 3 -46.26 -3.77 -7.12
C GLN A 3 -45.06 -3.99 -8.06
N LEU A 4 -44.69 -5.26 -8.24
CA LEU A 4 -43.75 -5.69 -9.27
C LEU A 4 -44.45 -5.65 -10.62
N ASN A 5 -44.42 -4.49 -11.30
CA ASN A 5 -44.68 -4.44 -12.73
C ASN A 5 -43.46 -5.01 -13.45
N TYR A 6 -43.41 -6.34 -13.59
CA TYR A 6 -42.51 -6.96 -14.56
C TYR A 6 -42.84 -6.40 -15.94
N PRO A 7 -41.85 -6.09 -16.79
CA PRO A 7 -42.08 -5.64 -18.14
C PRO A 7 -42.47 -6.83 -19.03
N ARG A 8 -43.55 -7.56 -18.70
CA ARG A 8 -44.17 -8.51 -19.64
C ARG A 8 -44.78 -7.79 -20.84
N GLU A 9 -44.99 -6.48 -20.73
CA GLU A 9 -45.60 -5.61 -21.76
C GLU A 9 -44.57 -4.92 -22.67
N ALA A 10 -43.29 -4.84 -22.28
CA ALA A 10 -42.27 -4.15 -23.04
C ALA A 10 -41.76 -5.03 -24.19
N LYS A 11 -42.33 -4.85 -25.38
CA LYS A 11 -41.97 -5.60 -26.60
C LYS A 11 -40.62 -5.19 -27.22
N SER A 12 -39.85 -4.30 -26.60
CA SER A 12 -38.54 -3.86 -27.11
C SER A 12 -37.49 -3.71 -26.01
N PHE A 13 -36.25 -4.09 -26.34
CA PHE A 13 -35.09 -3.95 -25.48
C PHE A 13 -34.89 -2.51 -24.97
N VAL A 14 -35.15 -1.52 -25.83
CA VAL A 14 -35.04 -0.10 -25.48
C VAL A 14 -35.99 0.27 -24.34
N LYS A 15 -37.24 -0.20 -24.39
CA LYS A 15 -38.26 0.08 -23.37
C LYS A 15 -37.94 -0.65 -22.06
N VAL A 16 -37.47 -1.89 -22.13
CA VAL A 16 -37.00 -2.65 -20.95
C VAL A 16 -35.84 -1.94 -20.27
N LYS A 17 -34.83 -1.50 -21.05
CA LYS A 17 -33.68 -0.76 -20.54
C LYS A 17 -34.09 0.56 -19.87
N GLN A 18 -34.98 1.32 -20.50
CA GLN A 18 -35.49 2.56 -19.95
C GLN A 18 -36.23 2.34 -18.63
N ASN A 19 -37.15 1.37 -18.58
CA ASN A 19 -37.92 1.07 -17.36
C ASN A 19 -37.02 0.61 -16.21
N LEU A 20 -36.00 -0.20 -16.49
CA LEU A 20 -35.02 -0.60 -15.47
C LEU A 20 -34.20 0.61 -14.99
N HIS A 21 -33.77 1.47 -15.90
CA HIS A 21 -33.04 2.68 -15.55
C HIS A 21 -33.89 3.62 -14.69
N GLU A 22 -35.12 3.92 -15.06
CA GLU A 22 -36.03 4.74 -14.25
C GLU A 22 -36.32 4.11 -12.88
N ARG A 23 -36.42 2.77 -12.80
CA ARG A 23 -36.71 2.09 -11.53
C ARG A 23 -35.54 2.10 -10.55
N PHE A 24 -34.31 1.90 -11.04
CA PHE A 24 -33.12 1.80 -10.18
C PHE A 24 -32.36 3.13 -10.06
N HIS A 25 -32.51 4.02 -11.03
CA HIS A 25 -31.76 5.27 -11.15
C HIS A 25 -32.65 6.48 -11.47
N GLY A 26 -33.98 6.36 -11.49
CA GLY A 26 -34.86 7.50 -11.78
C GLY A 26 -34.87 8.59 -10.72
N GLY A 27 -34.36 8.30 -9.52
CA GLY A 27 -34.08 9.31 -8.49
C GLY A 27 -32.68 9.93 -8.60
N ASP A 28 -31.79 9.32 -9.38
CA ASP A 28 -30.43 9.81 -9.58
C ASP A 28 -30.49 11.07 -10.43
N ASN A 29 -29.75 12.09 -10.01
CA ASN A 29 -29.67 13.33 -10.77
C ASN A 29 -28.23 13.82 -10.81
N ARG A 30 -27.96 14.71 -11.77
CA ARG A 30 -26.63 15.26 -12.01
C ARG A 30 -25.99 15.86 -10.75
N LYS A 31 -26.78 16.50 -9.87
CA LYS A 31 -26.28 17.11 -8.63
C LYS A 31 -25.77 16.04 -7.66
N MET A 32 -26.47 14.92 -7.54
CA MET A 32 -26.03 13.78 -6.73
C MET A 32 -24.67 13.25 -7.20
N TYR A 33 -24.55 12.94 -8.49
CA TYR A 33 -23.29 12.44 -9.05
C TYR A 33 -22.15 13.45 -8.95
N PHE A 34 -22.44 14.74 -9.11
CA PHE A 34 -21.44 15.79 -8.93
C PHE A 34 -20.91 15.83 -7.50
N THR A 35 -21.79 15.71 -6.50
CA THR A 35 -21.38 15.60 -5.10
C THR A 35 -20.54 14.34 -4.85
N GLU A 36 -20.95 13.19 -5.38
CA GLU A 36 -20.17 11.95 -5.26
C GLU A 36 -18.81 12.05 -5.96
N PHE A 37 -18.75 12.65 -7.15
CA PHE A 37 -17.51 12.89 -7.88
C PHE A 37 -16.55 13.77 -7.07
N LYS A 38 -17.04 14.88 -6.49
CA LYS A 38 -16.23 15.79 -5.67
C LYS A 38 -15.68 15.13 -4.41
N ASN A 39 -16.42 14.18 -3.86
CA ASN A 39 -16.05 13.46 -2.64
C ASN A 39 -15.43 12.08 -2.94
N CYS A 40 -15.10 11.79 -4.20
CA CYS A 40 -14.59 10.50 -4.63
C CYS A 40 -13.17 10.29 -4.11
N ILE A 41 -13.04 9.51 -3.03
CA ILE A 41 -11.76 9.08 -2.48
C ILE A 41 -11.55 7.59 -2.74
N ARG A 42 -10.29 7.13 -2.81
CA ARG A 42 -9.99 5.70 -2.94
C ARG A 42 -10.29 4.97 -1.63
N ASN A 43 -11.11 3.92 -1.71
CA ASN A 43 -11.47 3.11 -0.56
C ASN A 43 -10.30 2.23 -0.10
N SER A 44 -10.31 1.81 1.17
CA SER A 44 -9.34 0.82 1.65
C SER A 44 -9.53 -0.51 0.91
N GLY A 45 -8.44 -1.13 0.46
CA GLY A 45 -8.48 -2.38 -0.31
C GLY A 45 -8.87 -2.23 -1.80
N GLU A 46 -9.43 -1.09 -2.21
CA GLU A 46 -9.75 -0.83 -3.63
C GLU A 46 -8.48 -0.69 -4.47
N SER A 47 -8.43 -1.35 -5.62
CA SER A 47 -7.29 -1.23 -6.53
C SER A 47 -7.19 0.19 -7.11
N ILE A 48 -6.00 0.59 -7.53
CA ILE A 48 -5.78 1.91 -8.15
C ILE A 48 -6.64 2.06 -9.42
N ARG A 49 -6.77 0.97 -10.19
CA ARG A 49 -7.57 0.93 -11.41
C ARG A 49 -9.06 1.02 -11.16
N ASP A 50 -9.59 0.25 -10.19
CA ASP A 50 -11.02 0.29 -9.87
C ASP A 50 -11.44 1.69 -9.41
N TYR A 51 -10.59 2.33 -8.60
CA TYR A 51 -10.77 3.72 -8.21
C TYR A 51 -10.84 4.67 -9.41
N ALA A 52 -9.88 4.56 -10.35
CA ALA A 52 -9.88 5.39 -11.55
C ALA A 52 -11.14 5.16 -12.41
N CYS A 53 -11.57 3.91 -12.57
CA CYS A 53 -12.80 3.56 -13.27
C CYS A 53 -14.02 4.19 -12.59
N ARG A 54 -14.11 4.14 -11.26
CA ARG A 54 -15.20 4.75 -10.49
C ARG A 54 -15.20 6.27 -10.62
N LEU A 55 -14.04 6.92 -10.52
CA LEU A 55 -13.88 8.36 -10.71
C LEU A 55 -14.35 8.78 -12.11
N GLN A 56 -13.92 8.06 -13.15
CA GLN A 56 -14.32 8.32 -14.54
C GLN A 56 -15.83 8.14 -14.74
N LYS A 57 -16.42 7.10 -14.15
CA LYS A 57 -17.86 6.85 -14.20
C LYS A 57 -18.65 7.99 -13.56
N LEU A 58 -18.27 8.42 -12.35
CA LEU A 58 -18.91 9.54 -11.65
C LEU A 58 -18.77 10.86 -12.44
N TYR A 59 -17.61 11.10 -13.04
CA TYR A 59 -17.41 12.25 -13.91
C TYR A 59 -18.37 12.24 -15.11
N SER A 60 -18.52 11.09 -15.78
CA SER A 60 -19.39 10.95 -16.95
C SER A 60 -20.87 11.25 -16.63
N PHE A 61 -21.34 10.91 -15.41
CA PHE A 61 -22.69 11.24 -14.96
C PHE A 61 -22.83 12.70 -14.49
N SER A 62 -21.77 13.27 -13.93
CA SER A 62 -21.73 14.67 -13.49
C SER A 62 -21.66 15.64 -14.67
N TYR A 63 -21.07 15.20 -15.79
CA TYR A 63 -20.86 15.97 -17.01
C TYR A 63 -21.25 15.14 -18.23
N PRO A 64 -22.56 14.84 -18.39
CA PRO A 64 -23.02 14.03 -19.51
C PRO A 64 -22.69 14.72 -20.83
N THR A 65 -22.34 13.90 -21.82
CA THR A 65 -22.18 14.38 -23.18
C THR A 65 -23.46 14.10 -23.94
N GLU A 66 -23.96 15.09 -24.66
CA GLU A 66 -25.08 14.87 -25.56
C GLU A 66 -24.72 13.87 -26.66
N VAL A 67 -25.57 12.86 -26.83
CA VAL A 67 -25.39 11.83 -27.84
C VAL A 67 -25.49 12.47 -29.23
N GLY A 68 -24.48 12.24 -30.08
CA GLY A 68 -24.47 12.72 -31.46
C GLY A 68 -23.91 14.14 -31.66
N LYS A 69 -23.50 14.85 -30.59
CA LYS A 69 -22.74 16.10 -30.71
C LYS A 69 -21.25 15.81 -30.68
N THR A 70 -20.53 16.33 -31.68
CA THR A 70 -19.07 16.32 -31.69
C THR A 70 -18.57 17.17 -30.54
N ILE A 71 -17.75 16.60 -29.65
CA ILE A 71 -17.09 17.36 -28.59
C ILE A 71 -15.83 17.98 -29.20
N ASP A 72 -15.63 19.26 -28.93
CA ASP A 72 -14.41 19.97 -29.26
C ASP A 72 -13.17 19.31 -28.62
N ALA A 73 -12.04 19.31 -29.35
CA ALA A 73 -10.82 18.64 -28.91
C ALA A 73 -10.23 19.25 -27.63
N ASP A 74 -10.33 20.57 -27.44
CA ASP A 74 -9.86 21.24 -26.23
C ASP A 74 -10.76 20.91 -25.03
N VAL A 75 -12.07 20.75 -25.27
CA VAL A 75 -13.01 20.28 -24.24
C VAL A 75 -12.68 18.85 -23.81
N LEU A 76 -12.35 17.96 -24.76
CA LEU A 76 -11.91 16.59 -24.44
C LEU A 76 -10.61 16.61 -23.62
N LYS A 77 -9.64 17.43 -24.00
CA LYS A 77 -8.38 17.57 -23.28
C LYS A 77 -8.61 18.10 -21.86
N LEU A 78 -9.44 19.13 -21.70
CA LEU A 78 -9.79 19.67 -20.39
C LEU A 78 -10.46 18.62 -19.49
N ARG A 79 -11.38 17.82 -20.03
CA ARG A 79 -12.03 16.72 -19.30
C ARG A 79 -11.01 15.71 -18.79
N GLU A 80 -10.06 15.35 -19.65
CA GLU A 80 -8.98 14.43 -19.29
C GLU A 80 -8.10 15.01 -18.18
N THR A 81 -7.71 16.29 -18.28
CA THR A 81 -6.95 16.98 -17.24
C THR A 81 -7.69 17.00 -15.91
N MET A 82 -8.98 17.34 -15.88
CA MET A 82 -9.78 17.34 -14.65
C MET A 82 -9.84 15.95 -13.99
N LEU A 83 -9.93 14.89 -14.79
CA LEU A 83 -9.90 13.52 -14.29
C LEU A 83 -8.53 13.15 -13.72
N MET A 84 -7.44 13.51 -14.41
CA MET A 84 -6.08 13.28 -13.93
C MET A 84 -5.79 14.05 -12.63
N ASP A 85 -6.21 15.32 -12.54
CA ASP A 85 -6.07 16.14 -11.33
C ASP A 85 -6.85 15.56 -10.15
N GLY A 86 -8.11 15.16 -10.39
CA GLY A 86 -8.93 14.50 -9.38
C GLY A 86 -8.34 13.17 -8.90
N PHE A 87 -7.77 12.39 -9.82
CA PHE A 87 -7.07 11.15 -9.49
C PHE A 87 -5.82 11.40 -8.65
N LEU A 88 -4.95 12.32 -9.07
CA LEU A 88 -3.71 12.69 -8.35
C LEU A 88 -4.00 13.27 -6.96
N GLY A 89 -5.05 14.09 -6.84
CA GLY A 89 -5.40 14.81 -5.62
C GLY A 89 -5.66 13.92 -4.40
N VAL A 90 -6.09 12.68 -4.61
CA VAL A 90 -6.39 11.73 -3.51
C VAL A 90 -5.36 10.61 -3.38
N LEU A 91 -4.31 10.60 -4.20
CA LEU A 91 -3.22 9.65 -4.03
C LEU A 91 -2.47 9.93 -2.72
N LYS A 92 -1.90 8.87 -2.14
CA LYS A 92 -0.99 9.01 -1.01
C LYS A 92 0.17 9.94 -1.39
N PRO A 93 0.67 10.81 -0.48
CA PRO A 93 1.67 11.83 -0.81
C PRO A 93 2.89 11.29 -1.57
N ASN A 94 3.42 10.14 -1.16
CA ASN A 94 4.57 9.49 -1.79
C ASN A 94 4.34 9.03 -3.24
N LEU A 95 3.10 8.68 -3.60
CA LEU A 95 2.72 8.37 -4.97
C LEU A 95 2.41 9.66 -5.73
N ARG A 96 1.63 10.56 -5.13
CA ARG A 96 1.24 11.84 -5.73
C ARG A 96 2.46 12.60 -6.21
N GLU A 97 3.44 12.81 -5.33
CA GLU A 97 4.68 13.52 -5.66
C GLU A 97 5.39 12.90 -6.88
N ARG A 98 5.60 11.58 -6.89
CA ARG A 98 6.27 10.88 -7.99
C ARG A 98 5.50 10.93 -9.30
N MET A 99 4.17 10.94 -9.24
CA MET A 99 3.33 11.02 -10.43
C MET A 99 3.24 12.45 -10.95
N SER A 100 3.19 13.46 -10.07
CA SER A 100 3.03 14.87 -10.44
C SER A 100 4.17 15.47 -11.27
N PHE A 101 5.37 14.89 -11.24
CA PHE A 101 6.51 15.38 -12.03
C PHE A 101 6.59 14.83 -13.46
N LYS A 102 5.64 13.99 -13.86
CA LYS A 102 5.66 13.32 -15.16
C LYS A 102 4.46 13.74 -15.99
N ASP A 103 4.68 13.88 -17.29
CA ASP A 103 3.61 14.11 -18.24
C ASP A 103 2.95 12.79 -18.64
N TYR A 104 1.62 12.78 -18.64
CA TYR A 104 0.81 11.67 -19.10
C TYR A 104 -0.15 12.14 -20.17
N ARG A 105 -0.33 11.32 -21.20
CA ARG A 105 -1.23 11.63 -22.31
C ARG A 105 -2.70 11.55 -21.91
N ASN A 106 -3.02 10.69 -20.96
CA ASN A 106 -4.37 10.41 -20.48
C ASN A 106 -4.33 9.71 -19.11
N LEU A 107 -5.49 9.62 -18.47
CA LEU A 107 -5.73 8.98 -17.18
C LEU A 107 -5.26 7.53 -17.17
N ASN A 108 -5.45 6.78 -18.26
CA ASN A 108 -5.04 5.37 -18.32
C ASN A 108 -3.51 5.20 -18.26
N ASP A 109 -2.76 6.05 -18.96
CA ASP A 109 -1.30 6.08 -18.89
C ASP A 109 -0.83 6.46 -17.48
N LEU A 110 -1.48 7.44 -16.84
CA LEU A 110 -1.24 7.83 -15.45
C LEU A 110 -1.54 6.68 -14.46
N VAL A 111 -2.67 6.00 -14.61
CA VAL A 111 -3.07 4.87 -13.74
C VAL A 111 -2.05 3.74 -13.83
N LYS A 112 -1.63 3.33 -15.04
CA LYS A 112 -0.62 2.29 -15.23
C LYS A 112 0.72 2.67 -14.59
N ALA A 113 1.15 3.91 -14.77
CA ALA A 113 2.38 4.40 -14.14
C ALA A 113 2.28 4.41 -12.61
N THR A 114 1.10 4.76 -12.08
CA THR A 114 0.82 4.76 -10.63
C THR A 114 0.82 3.34 -10.07
N GLU A 115 0.19 2.38 -10.76
CA GLU A 115 0.22 0.95 -10.40
C GLU A 115 1.66 0.43 -10.33
N LYS A 116 2.46 0.71 -11.36
CA LYS A 116 3.88 0.31 -11.41
C LYS A 116 4.69 0.96 -10.28
N CYS A 117 4.49 2.24 -10.02
CA CYS A 117 5.18 2.95 -8.94
C CYS A 117 4.81 2.41 -7.56
N ALA A 118 3.53 2.05 -7.35
CA ALA A 118 3.06 1.45 -6.12
C ALA A 118 3.68 0.07 -5.88
N ALA A 119 3.81 -0.76 -6.93
CA ALA A 119 4.48 -2.06 -6.84
C ALA A 119 5.94 -1.92 -6.40
N ILE A 120 6.71 -1.07 -7.10
CA ILE A 120 8.13 -0.80 -6.78
C ILE A 120 8.31 -0.32 -5.33
N LEU A 121 7.43 0.57 -4.87
CA LEU A 121 7.48 1.08 -3.50
C LEU A 121 7.17 0.01 -2.45
N ASN A 122 6.31 -0.95 -2.77
CA ASN A 122 6.01 -2.06 -1.86
C ASN A 122 7.16 -3.07 -1.82
N GLU A 123 7.76 -3.39 -2.96
CA GLU A 123 8.96 -4.24 -3.05
C GLU A 123 10.12 -3.65 -2.24
N GLY A 124 10.45 -2.36 -2.45
CA GLY A 124 11.52 -1.71 -1.69
C GLY A 124 11.26 -1.62 -0.18
N LYS A 125 9.99 -1.53 0.25
CA LYS A 125 9.63 -1.61 1.68
C LYS A 125 9.84 -3.02 2.24
N LEU A 126 9.52 -4.04 1.46
CA LEU A 126 9.69 -5.43 1.85
C LEU A 126 11.19 -5.77 1.96
N GLU A 127 11.99 -5.36 0.97
CA GLU A 127 13.45 -5.50 0.97
C GLU A 127 14.07 -4.82 2.19
N LYS A 128 13.70 -3.56 2.46
CA LYS A 128 14.18 -2.84 3.64
C LYS A 128 13.87 -3.58 4.94
N ARG A 129 12.64 -4.08 5.09
CA ARG A 129 12.22 -4.87 6.26
C ARG A 129 12.99 -6.19 6.38
N SER A 130 13.30 -6.83 5.25
CA SER A 130 14.11 -8.05 5.20
C SER A 130 15.55 -7.78 5.69
N VAL A 131 16.17 -6.72 5.20
CA VAL A 131 17.52 -6.31 5.63
C VAL A 131 17.55 -5.95 7.11
N GLU A 132 16.57 -5.18 7.60
CA GLU A 132 16.44 -4.85 9.02
C GLU A 132 16.31 -6.10 9.89
N PHE A 133 15.54 -7.09 9.43
CA PHE A 133 15.38 -8.36 10.12
C PHE A 133 16.69 -9.16 10.19
N VAL A 134 17.40 -9.31 9.07
CA VAL A 134 18.70 -9.99 9.03
C VAL A 134 19.71 -9.31 9.95
N ASN A 135 19.78 -7.97 9.91
CA ASN A 135 20.69 -7.21 10.77
C ASN A 135 20.37 -7.40 12.26
N ALA A 136 19.09 -7.45 12.63
CA ALA A 136 18.67 -7.71 14.01
C ALA A 136 19.06 -9.11 14.48
N ILE A 137 18.91 -10.13 13.62
CA ILE A 137 19.35 -11.51 13.93
C ILE A 137 20.86 -11.55 14.12
N SER A 138 21.64 -10.99 13.19
CA SER A 138 23.10 -10.99 13.27
C SER A 138 23.61 -10.26 14.52
N ALA A 139 23.01 -9.12 14.87
CA ALA A 139 23.36 -8.41 16.11
C ALA A 139 23.07 -9.25 17.36
N ASN A 140 21.96 -9.99 17.37
CA ASN A 140 21.61 -10.87 18.47
C ASN A 140 22.54 -12.09 18.57
N ALA A 141 22.91 -12.70 17.45
CA ALA A 141 23.87 -13.81 17.41
C ALA A 141 25.24 -13.38 17.96
N ASN A 142 25.73 -12.23 17.52
CA ASN A 142 26.99 -11.67 18.02
C ASN A 142 26.93 -11.38 19.53
N ALA A 143 25.79 -10.88 20.03
CA ALA A 143 25.60 -10.64 21.46
C ALA A 143 25.58 -11.95 22.27
N GLN A 144 25.00 -13.02 21.71
CA GLN A 144 24.99 -14.34 22.31
C GLN A 144 26.41 -14.93 22.38
N GLU A 145 27.15 -14.93 21.27
CA GLU A 145 28.55 -15.42 21.21
C GLU A 145 29.46 -14.65 22.19
N LEU A 146 29.29 -13.33 22.28
CA LEU A 146 30.04 -12.51 23.24
C LEU A 146 29.72 -12.89 24.69
N ARG A 147 28.45 -13.20 24.99
CA ARG A 147 28.03 -13.64 26.33
C ARG A 147 28.61 -15.00 26.67
N GLU A 148 28.60 -15.94 25.72
CA GLU A 148 29.20 -17.27 25.87
C GLU A 148 30.70 -17.16 26.12
N THR A 149 31.42 -16.40 25.28
CA THR A 149 32.86 -16.15 25.45
C THR A 149 33.18 -15.53 26.81
N LYS A 150 32.35 -14.60 27.30
CA LYS A 150 32.52 -13.98 28.62
C LYS A 150 32.34 -14.99 29.76
N ASN A 151 31.41 -15.93 29.62
CA ASN A 151 31.19 -16.98 30.60
C ASN A 151 32.41 -17.93 30.65
N ASP A 152 32.89 -18.38 29.48
CA ASP A 152 34.06 -19.26 29.37
C ASP A 152 35.31 -18.63 30.00
N ILE A 153 35.54 -17.32 29.75
CA ILE A 153 36.65 -16.58 30.37
C ILE A 153 36.51 -16.53 31.89
N SER A 154 35.29 -16.39 32.40
CA SER A 154 35.03 -16.33 33.85
C SER A 154 35.28 -17.68 34.50
N GLU A 155 34.92 -18.77 33.82
CA GLU A 155 35.18 -20.14 34.27
C GLU A 155 36.68 -20.45 34.28
N LEU A 156 37.41 -20.10 33.21
CA LEU A 156 38.86 -20.23 33.15
C LEU A 156 39.57 -19.46 34.26
N LYS A 157 39.14 -18.23 34.57
CA LYS A 157 39.68 -17.45 35.70
C LYS A 157 39.51 -18.19 37.03
N SER A 158 38.35 -18.81 37.27
CA SER A 158 38.11 -19.59 38.49
C SER A 158 39.07 -20.78 38.59
N VAL A 159 39.27 -21.52 37.50
CA VAL A 159 40.19 -22.66 37.44
C VAL A 159 41.63 -22.23 37.73
N ILE A 160 42.08 -21.10 37.15
CA ILE A 160 43.43 -20.56 37.39
C ILE A 160 43.62 -20.17 38.87
N GLU A 161 42.62 -19.53 39.48
CA GLU A 161 42.67 -19.16 40.90
C GLU A 161 42.78 -20.40 41.80
N GLN A 162 41.97 -21.44 41.53
CA GLN A 162 42.01 -22.72 42.25
C GLN A 162 43.36 -23.42 42.10
N LEU A 163 43.91 -23.47 40.88
CA LEU A 163 45.23 -24.05 40.62
C LEU A 163 46.34 -23.26 41.34
N SER A 164 46.25 -21.93 41.34
CA SER A 164 47.21 -21.06 42.03
C SER A 164 47.17 -21.23 43.55
N GLN A 165 45.98 -21.45 44.13
CA GLN A 165 45.83 -21.79 45.55
C GLN A 165 46.42 -23.18 45.86
N LYS A 166 46.12 -24.19 45.03
CA LYS A 166 46.70 -25.53 45.17
C LYS A 166 48.22 -25.53 45.12
N MET A 167 48.82 -24.81 44.15
CA MET A 167 50.28 -24.68 44.05
C MET A 167 50.90 -24.04 45.29
N ARG A 168 50.27 -22.99 45.85
CA ARG A 168 50.74 -22.37 47.09
C ARG A 168 50.71 -23.35 48.25
N ALA A 169 49.64 -24.15 48.37
CA ALA A 169 49.52 -25.18 49.40
C ALA A 169 50.58 -26.28 49.28
N THR A 170 50.89 -26.77 48.08
CA THR A 170 51.94 -27.79 47.87
C THR A 170 53.35 -27.23 48.11
N GLN A 171 53.63 -25.98 47.75
CA GLN A 171 54.91 -25.34 48.08
C GLN A 171 55.14 -25.18 49.59
N LEU A 172 54.08 -24.87 50.34
CA LEU A 172 54.11 -24.84 51.82
C LEU A 172 54.32 -26.24 52.42
N ALA A 173 53.64 -27.26 51.89
CA ALA A 173 53.81 -28.64 52.35
C ALA A 173 55.24 -29.17 52.12
N ASN A 174 55.84 -28.88 50.96
CA ASN A 174 57.21 -29.32 50.65
C ASN A 174 58.27 -28.66 51.55
N LYS A 175 58.11 -27.37 51.90
CA LYS A 175 59.01 -26.68 52.85
C LYS A 175 58.93 -27.22 54.28
N SER A 176 57.85 -27.92 54.63
CA SER A 176 57.64 -28.50 55.96
C SER A 176 58.28 -29.88 56.13
N HIS A 177 58.75 -30.50 55.03
CA HIS A 177 59.41 -31.80 55.02
C HIS A 177 60.95 -31.72 54.88
N GLU A 178 61.50 -30.53 54.63
CA GLU A 178 62.96 -30.29 54.52
C GLU A 178 63.57 -29.60 55.76
N SER A 179 62.81 -29.39 56.84
CA SER A 179 63.31 -28.97 58.18
C SER A 179 63.16 -30.08 59.19
#